data_AF-A0A1I5JAI7-F1
#
_entry.id   AF-A0A1I5JAI7-F1
#
_cell.length_a   1.000
_cell.length_b   1.000
_cell.length_c   1.000
_cell.angle_alpha   90.00
_cell.angle_beta   90.00
_cell.angle_gamma   90.00
#
_symmetry.space_group_name_H-M   'P 1'
#
loop_
_entity.id
_entity.type
_entity.pdbx_description
1 polymer ?
#
loop_
_entity_poly.entity_id
_entity_poly.type
_entity_poly.pdbx_seq_one_letter_code
_entity_poly.pdbx_strand_id
1 'polypeptide(L)'
;MSAPAHPQRNAELLGIYLNDHLAAATGGIELVCRMLRVHAGSRWEPPLQQLLTELRDEKASLLAVAGALGVPVRQYKQLGVWVAEKVTRAKLNGRLLSRSPLSDLVEFEFLASAVRGKRSGFETLRIVAEVDDRIDRAELDRLIDQAHRQYEWLTDARRDVAAATFGGRPAAAERTGGH
;
A
#
# COMPACT_ATOMS: atom_id res chain seq x y z
N MET A 1 -2.32 -21.92 34.54
CA MET A 1 -1.32 -21.91 33.43
C MET A 1 -1.27 -20.51 32.88
N SER A 2 -0.12 -19.82 32.96
CA SER A 2 0.07 -18.55 32.26
C SER A 2 0.00 -18.79 30.76
N ALA A 3 -0.70 -17.92 30.03
CA ALA A 3 -0.70 -17.97 28.57
C ALA A 3 0.74 -17.88 28.02
N PRO A 4 1.08 -18.57 26.93
CA PRO A 4 2.39 -18.44 26.31
C PRO A 4 2.61 -16.98 25.90
N ALA A 5 3.82 -16.45 26.13
CA ALA A 5 4.19 -15.07 25.79
C ALA A 5 3.96 -14.74 24.29
N HIS A 6 4.03 -15.77 23.44
CA HIS A 6 3.67 -15.72 22.03
C HIS A 6 2.87 -16.98 21.69
N PRO A 7 1.54 -16.90 21.55
CA PRO A 7 0.72 -18.04 21.16
C PRO A 7 0.87 -18.41 19.68
N GLN A 8 1.44 -17.52 18.84
CA GLN A 8 1.75 -17.84 17.44
C GLN A 8 2.94 -18.80 17.31
N ARG A 9 2.94 -19.59 16.25
CA ARG A 9 4.16 -20.25 15.75
C ARG A 9 5.07 -19.24 15.06
N ASN A 10 6.39 -19.40 15.20
CA ASN A 10 7.40 -18.59 14.53
C ASN A 10 7.26 -17.06 14.77
N ALA A 11 7.02 -16.65 16.01
CA ALA A 11 6.79 -15.24 16.37
C ALA A 11 7.88 -14.28 15.87
N GLU A 12 9.15 -14.71 15.82
CA GLU A 12 10.26 -13.96 15.23
C GLU A 12 10.03 -13.62 13.74
N LEU A 13 9.50 -14.56 12.95
CA LEU A 13 9.19 -14.34 11.53
C LEU A 13 8.02 -13.37 11.36
N LEU A 14 7.03 -13.41 12.25
CA LEU A 14 5.96 -12.41 12.28
C LEU A 14 6.51 -11.01 12.58
N GLY A 15 7.52 -10.92 13.46
CA GLY A 15 8.23 -9.68 13.73
C GLY A 15 8.93 -9.10 12.50
N ILE A 16 9.62 -9.93 11.71
CA ILE A 16 10.23 -9.53 10.43
C ILE A 16 9.14 -9.07 9.45
N TYR A 17 8.09 -9.87 9.30
CA TYR A 17 6.97 -9.59 8.41
C TYR A 17 6.30 -8.24 8.69
N LEU A 18 6.00 -7.95 9.96
CA LEU A 18 5.44 -6.66 10.38
C LEU A 18 6.35 -5.48 10.04
N ASN A 19 7.66 -5.63 10.28
CA ASN A 19 8.63 -4.59 9.97
C ASN A 19 8.74 -4.33 8.46
N ASP A 20 8.68 -5.37 7.63
CA ASP A 20 8.68 -5.23 6.17
C ASP A 20 7.44 -4.47 5.68
N HIS A 21 6.25 -4.77 6.24
CA HIS A 21 5.02 -4.04 5.94
C HIS A 21 5.05 -2.59 6.41
N LEU A 22 5.63 -2.30 7.59
CA LEU A 22 5.83 -0.92 8.08
C LEU A 22 6.79 -0.12 7.18
N ALA A 23 7.84 -0.76 6.67
CA ALA A 23 8.76 -0.16 5.70
C ALA A 23 8.04 0.13 4.37
N ALA A 24 7.28 -0.83 3.85
CA ALA A 24 6.49 -0.68 2.63
C ALA A 24 5.43 0.43 2.75
N ALA A 25 4.72 0.50 3.89
CA ALA A 25 3.76 1.56 4.17
C ALA A 25 4.41 2.96 4.14
N THR A 26 5.62 3.08 4.68
CA THR A 26 6.39 4.34 4.62
C THR A 26 6.69 4.76 3.18
N GLY A 27 7.16 3.84 2.34
CA GLY A 27 7.40 4.11 0.93
C GLY A 27 6.13 4.47 0.15
N GLY A 28 5.01 3.81 0.44
CA GLY A 28 3.70 4.12 -0.13
C GLY A 28 3.22 5.54 0.21
N ILE A 29 3.34 5.94 1.48
CA ILE A 29 2.99 7.29 1.96
C ILE A 29 3.83 8.36 1.23
N GLU A 30 5.14 8.13 1.07
CA GLU A 30 6.01 9.08 0.37
C GLU A 30 5.67 9.20 -1.12
N LEU A 31 5.32 8.08 -1.77
CA LEU A 31 4.85 8.08 -3.15
C LEU A 31 3.56 8.89 -3.31
N VAL A 32 2.55 8.65 -2.46
CA VAL A 32 1.28 9.40 -2.51
C VAL A 32 1.52 10.90 -2.25
N CYS A 33 2.38 11.25 -1.29
CA CYS A 33 2.79 12.64 -1.06
C CYS A 33 3.40 13.29 -2.32
N ARG A 34 4.20 12.53 -3.08
CA ARG A 34 4.77 13.01 -4.35
C ARG A 34 3.69 13.16 -5.43
N MET A 35 2.81 12.19 -5.56
CA MET A 35 1.70 12.24 -6.53
C MET A 35 0.77 13.43 -6.27
N LEU A 36 0.48 13.75 -5.01
CA LEU A 36 -0.31 14.93 -4.64
C LEU A 36 0.30 16.25 -5.13
N ARG A 37 1.63 16.38 -5.11
CA ARG A 37 2.30 17.56 -5.67
C ARG A 37 2.16 17.66 -7.18
N VAL A 38 2.13 16.51 -7.87
CA VAL A 38 1.98 16.44 -9.34
C VAL A 38 0.52 16.66 -9.76
N HIS A 39 -0.43 16.18 -8.96
CA HIS A 39 -1.86 16.16 -9.26
C HIS A 39 -2.65 17.29 -8.59
N ALA A 40 -1.98 18.30 -8.04
CA ALA A 40 -2.63 19.47 -7.44
C ALA A 40 -3.60 20.16 -8.44
N GLY A 41 -4.82 20.42 -8.00
CA GLY A 41 -5.91 20.97 -8.81
C GLY A 41 -6.54 19.99 -9.81
N SER A 42 -6.07 18.74 -9.88
CA SER A 42 -6.63 17.73 -10.79
C SER A 42 -7.75 16.94 -10.12
N ARG A 43 -8.54 16.22 -10.92
CA ARG A 43 -9.57 15.29 -10.43
C ARG A 43 -9.05 14.18 -9.51
N TRP A 44 -7.73 13.94 -9.50
CA TRP A 44 -7.09 12.92 -8.68
C TRP A 44 -6.65 13.41 -7.31
N GLU A 45 -6.59 14.72 -7.07
CA GLU A 45 -6.12 15.25 -5.78
C GLU A 45 -7.00 14.81 -4.60
N PRO A 46 -8.34 15.01 -4.59
CA PRO A 46 -9.15 14.62 -3.45
C PRO A 46 -9.04 13.13 -3.07
N PRO A 47 -9.16 12.15 -4.00
CA PRO A 47 -9.01 10.75 -3.62
C PRO A 47 -7.57 10.36 -3.24
N LEU A 48 -6.53 11.03 -3.78
CA LEU A 48 -5.16 10.85 -3.31
C LEU A 48 -4.96 11.39 -1.87
N GLN A 49 -5.63 12.48 -1.50
CA GLN A 49 -5.59 13.02 -0.14
C GLN A 49 -6.28 12.06 0.84
N GLN A 50 -7.43 11.51 0.44
CA GLN A 50 -8.11 10.46 1.22
C GLN A 50 -7.21 9.24 1.39
N LEU A 51 -6.63 8.72 0.30
CA LEU A 51 -5.68 7.60 0.35
C LEU A 51 -4.51 7.90 1.30
N LEU A 52 -3.94 9.11 1.25
CA LEU A 52 -2.83 9.49 2.13
C LEU A 52 -3.22 9.42 3.62
N THR A 53 -4.40 9.92 3.98
CA THR A 53 -4.93 9.85 5.35
C THR A 53 -5.11 8.40 5.77
N GLU A 54 -5.78 7.61 4.93
CA GLU A 54 -6.02 6.18 5.18
C GLU A 54 -4.71 5.39 5.35
N LEU A 55 -3.69 5.62 4.51
CA LEU A 55 -2.38 4.97 4.64
C LEU A 55 -1.65 5.34 5.94
N ARG A 56 -1.84 6.56 6.44
CA ARG A 56 -1.25 6.99 7.73
C ARG A 56 -1.94 6.30 8.90
N ASP A 57 -3.26 6.22 8.86
CA ASP A 57 -4.05 5.53 9.88
C ASP A 57 -3.71 4.03 9.90
N GLU A 58 -3.62 3.40 8.73
CA GLU A 58 -3.17 2.00 8.59
C GLU A 58 -1.78 1.76 9.18
N LYS A 59 -0.82 2.65 8.91
CA LYS A 59 0.53 2.56 9.48
C LYS A 59 0.47 2.70 11.00
N ALA A 60 -0.38 3.56 11.55
CA ALA A 60 -0.59 3.67 12.99
C ALA A 60 -1.18 2.38 13.57
N SER A 61 -2.15 1.74 12.89
CA SER A 61 -2.70 0.44 13.30
C SER A 61 -1.64 -0.66 13.27
N LEU A 62 -0.77 -0.71 12.26
CA LEU A 62 0.36 -1.67 12.22
C LEU A 62 1.36 -1.44 13.36
N LEU A 63 1.64 -0.18 13.72
CA LEU A 63 2.49 0.15 14.87
C LEU A 63 1.85 -0.31 16.19
N ALA A 64 0.52 -0.15 16.33
CA ALA A 64 -0.21 -0.63 17.49
C ALA A 64 -0.15 -2.16 17.62
N VAL A 65 -0.33 -2.89 16.50
CA VAL A 65 -0.17 -4.35 16.47
C VAL A 65 1.25 -4.76 16.87
N ALA A 66 2.28 -4.12 16.31
CA ALA A 66 3.66 -4.39 16.68
C ALA A 66 3.91 -4.16 18.19
N GLY A 67 3.39 -3.06 18.74
CA GLY A 67 3.48 -2.74 20.17
C GLY A 67 2.78 -3.78 21.05
N ALA A 68 1.56 -4.19 20.69
CA ALA A 68 0.79 -5.18 21.43
C ALA A 68 1.49 -6.56 21.44
N LEU A 69 2.15 -6.92 20.34
CA LEU A 69 2.91 -8.16 20.21
C LEU A 69 4.32 -8.09 20.83
N GLY A 70 4.76 -6.92 21.32
CA GLY A 70 6.12 -6.72 21.81
C GLY A 70 7.19 -6.78 20.70
N VAL A 71 6.79 -6.59 19.45
CA VAL A 71 7.70 -6.59 18.29
C VAL A 71 8.43 -5.24 18.24
N PRO A 72 9.76 -5.21 18.34
CA PRO A 72 10.51 -3.97 18.19
C PRO A 72 10.37 -3.46 16.76
N VAL A 73 9.87 -2.24 16.62
CA VAL A 73 9.82 -1.55 15.33
C VAL A 73 11.23 -1.11 14.99
N ARG A 74 11.83 -1.81 14.04
CA ARG A 74 13.13 -1.47 13.50
C ARG A 74 12.93 -0.30 12.57
N GLN A 75 13.29 0.88 13.05
CA GLN A 75 13.65 1.99 12.19
C GLN A 75 14.93 1.59 11.47
N TYR A 76 14.83 0.73 10.46
CA TYR A 76 15.96 0.45 9.58
C TYR A 76 16.38 1.81 9.05
N LYS A 77 17.53 2.31 9.54
CA LYS A 77 18.09 3.65 9.28
C LYS A 77 18.47 3.86 7.80
N GLN A 78 17.98 3.01 6.92
CA GLN A 78 18.06 3.06 5.48
C GLN A 78 16.73 2.46 5.01
N LEU A 79 15.82 3.12 4.29
CA LEU A 79 16.01 3.60 2.91
C LEU A 79 16.79 2.62 1.99
N GLY A 80 17.12 1.41 2.46
CA GLY A 80 17.89 0.41 1.72
C GLY A 80 17.06 -0.34 0.69
N VAL A 81 15.73 -0.16 0.68
CA VAL A 81 14.80 -0.68 -0.34
C VAL A 81 13.93 0.46 -0.91
N TRP A 82 14.52 1.65 -1.04
CA TRP A 82 14.28 2.48 -2.23
C TRP A 82 15.10 1.94 -3.43
N VAL A 83 16.17 1.19 -3.13
CA VAL A 83 17.12 0.51 -4.01
C VAL A 83 16.40 -0.71 -4.63
N ALA A 84 16.14 -0.89 -5.94
CA ALA A 84 16.96 -0.57 -7.10
C ALA A 84 16.19 -0.30 -8.43
N GLU A 85 14.84 -0.33 -8.49
CA GLU A 85 14.13 -0.53 -9.78
C GLU A 85 13.36 0.66 -10.42
N LYS A 86 13.12 1.80 -9.76
CA LYS A 86 12.52 2.99 -10.46
C LYS A 86 13.53 4.07 -10.85
N VAL A 87 14.71 4.07 -10.23
CA VAL A 87 15.88 4.84 -10.68
C VAL A 87 16.38 4.37 -12.06
N THR A 88 15.93 3.22 -12.58
CA THR A 88 16.19 2.74 -13.94
C THR A 88 15.14 3.13 -15.00
N ARG A 89 13.89 3.54 -14.67
CA ARG A 89 12.88 3.95 -15.68
C ARG A 89 12.61 5.46 -15.73
N ALA A 90 12.97 6.21 -14.70
CA ALA A 90 13.25 7.64 -14.85
C ALA A 90 14.51 7.91 -15.73
N LYS A 91 15.31 6.88 -16.04
CA LYS A 91 16.53 6.94 -16.86
C LYS A 91 16.32 6.95 -18.38
N LEU A 92 15.09 7.00 -18.89
CA LEU A 92 14.82 7.23 -20.32
C LEU A 92 13.83 8.39 -20.48
N ASN A 93 14.32 9.61 -20.33
CA ASN A 93 14.02 10.73 -21.23
C ASN A 93 14.86 11.93 -20.80
N GLY A 94 16.17 11.83 -21.04
CA GLY A 94 16.99 13.02 -21.13
C GLY A 94 16.41 13.96 -22.20
N ARG A 95 16.19 15.23 -21.83
CA ARG A 95 15.88 16.38 -22.69
C ARG A 95 14.41 16.80 -22.96
N LEU A 96 13.40 16.36 -22.21
CA LEU A 96 12.05 16.93 -22.36
C LEU A 96 11.62 17.74 -21.14
N LEU A 97 11.16 18.97 -21.39
CA LEU A 97 10.66 19.98 -20.43
C LEU A 97 9.37 19.56 -19.69
N SER A 98 8.89 18.33 -19.87
CA SER A 98 7.63 17.83 -19.29
C SER A 98 7.72 16.37 -18.86
N ARG A 99 7.08 16.03 -17.74
CA ARG A 99 6.93 14.67 -17.21
C ARG A 99 6.20 13.77 -18.22
N SER A 100 6.70 12.54 -18.41
CA SER A 100 6.07 11.57 -19.34
C SER A 100 4.73 11.06 -18.78
N PRO A 101 3.65 10.98 -19.58
CA PRO A 101 2.39 10.34 -19.19
C PRO A 101 2.53 8.90 -18.69
N LEU A 102 3.59 8.20 -19.14
CA LEU A 102 3.94 6.87 -18.66
C LEU A 102 4.30 6.84 -17.16
N SER A 103 4.76 7.97 -16.60
CA SER A 103 5.11 8.07 -15.19
C SER A 103 3.90 7.86 -14.29
N ASP A 104 2.78 8.51 -14.64
CA ASP A 104 1.54 8.46 -13.88
C ASP A 104 0.93 7.06 -13.95
N LEU A 105 0.93 6.45 -15.14
CA LEU A 105 0.44 5.08 -15.31
C LEU A 105 1.16 4.10 -14.38
N VAL A 106 2.51 4.12 -14.39
CA VAL A 106 3.31 3.19 -13.59
C VAL A 106 3.25 3.53 -12.08
N GLU A 107 2.97 4.78 -11.71
CA GLU A 107 2.75 5.14 -10.29
C GLU A 107 1.42 4.60 -9.76
N PHE A 108 0.32 4.77 -10.50
CA PHE A 108 -0.97 4.18 -10.13
C PHE A 108 -0.92 2.63 -10.13
N GLU A 109 -0.23 2.02 -11.08
CA GLU A 109 -0.03 0.55 -11.12
C GLU A 109 0.78 0.04 -9.93
N PHE A 110 1.84 0.75 -9.55
CA PHE A 110 2.63 0.42 -8.38
C PHE A 110 1.81 0.54 -7.10
N LEU A 111 1.04 1.63 -6.93
CA LEU A 111 0.16 1.79 -5.77
C LEU A 111 -0.91 0.69 -5.71
N ALA A 112 -1.55 0.35 -6.83
CA ALA A 112 -2.53 -0.74 -6.86
C ALA A 112 -1.91 -2.07 -6.39
N SER A 113 -0.69 -2.36 -6.85
CA SER A 113 0.06 -3.56 -6.45
C SER A 113 0.43 -3.52 -4.96
N ALA A 114 0.90 -2.38 -4.46
CA ALA A 114 1.25 -2.19 -3.05
C ALA A 114 0.02 -2.31 -2.13
N VAL A 115 -1.12 -1.75 -2.52
CA VAL A 115 -2.39 -1.85 -1.77
C VAL A 115 -2.89 -3.29 -1.75
N ARG A 116 -2.71 -4.05 -2.83
CA ARG A 116 -3.00 -5.50 -2.79
C ARG A 116 -2.07 -6.22 -1.82
N GLY A 117 -0.78 -5.91 -1.84
CA GLY A 117 0.21 -6.48 -0.92
C GLY A 117 -0.10 -6.19 0.55
N LYS A 118 -0.44 -4.94 0.90
CA LYS A 118 -0.80 -4.57 2.28
C LYS A 118 -2.10 -5.24 2.73
N ARG A 119 -3.09 -5.40 1.84
CA ARG A 119 -4.31 -6.15 2.13
C ARG A 119 -4.00 -7.59 2.55
N SER A 120 -3.13 -8.28 1.81
CA SER A 120 -2.67 -9.63 2.20
C SER A 120 -1.92 -9.63 3.54
N GLY A 121 -1.23 -8.53 3.87
CA GLY A 121 -0.68 -8.29 5.20
C GLY A 121 -1.75 -8.27 6.29
N PHE A 122 -2.83 -7.50 6.09
CA PHE A 122 -3.95 -7.44 7.03
C PHE A 122 -4.70 -8.77 7.15
N GLU A 123 -4.95 -9.47 6.04
CA GLU A 123 -5.53 -10.83 6.04
C GLU A 123 -4.66 -11.80 6.84
N THR A 124 -3.33 -11.72 6.69
CA THR A 124 -2.38 -12.52 7.47
C THR A 124 -2.50 -12.22 8.96
N LEU A 125 -2.51 -10.94 9.35
CA LEU A 125 -2.70 -10.56 10.76
C LEU A 125 -4.06 -10.98 11.30
N ARG A 126 -5.09 -11.00 10.44
CA ARG A 126 -6.44 -11.39 10.84
C ARG A 126 -6.52 -12.87 11.16
N ILE A 127 -5.76 -13.70 10.45
CA ILE A 127 -5.55 -15.12 10.78
C ILE A 127 -4.78 -15.25 12.10
N VAL A 128 -3.73 -14.46 12.30
CA VAL A 128 -2.96 -14.49 13.55
C VAL A 128 -3.84 -14.11 14.76
N ALA A 129 -4.77 -13.18 14.59
CA ALA A 129 -5.70 -12.75 15.62
C ALA A 129 -6.63 -13.89 16.11
N GLU A 130 -6.75 -15.01 15.38
CA GLU A 130 -7.47 -16.21 15.85
C GLU A 130 -6.79 -16.89 17.05
N VAL A 131 -5.47 -16.71 17.19
CA VAL A 131 -4.67 -17.33 18.26
C VAL A 131 -4.01 -16.33 19.19
N ASP A 132 -4.05 -15.03 18.87
CA ASP A 132 -3.51 -13.97 19.70
C ASP A 132 -4.50 -12.81 19.86
N ASP A 133 -5.19 -12.81 21.01
CA ASP A 133 -6.24 -11.84 21.34
C ASP A 133 -5.72 -10.41 21.57
N ARG A 134 -4.40 -10.19 21.53
CA ARG A 134 -3.80 -8.85 21.55
C ARG A 134 -4.02 -8.10 20.24
N ILE A 135 -4.42 -8.79 19.18
CA ILE A 135 -4.69 -8.21 17.85
C ILE A 135 -6.20 -8.00 17.68
N ASP A 136 -6.60 -6.76 17.41
CA ASP A 136 -8.00 -6.41 17.18
C ASP A 136 -8.49 -6.93 15.82
N ARG A 137 -9.41 -7.91 15.86
CA ARG A 137 -10.01 -8.54 14.68
C ARG A 137 -10.89 -7.57 13.90
N ALA A 138 -11.68 -6.75 14.57
CA ALA A 138 -12.62 -5.84 13.94
C ALA A 138 -11.89 -4.71 13.21
N GLU A 139 -10.79 -4.22 13.80
CA GLU A 139 -9.92 -3.26 13.15
C GLU A 139 -9.28 -3.84 11.88
N LEU A 140 -8.82 -5.10 11.91
CA LEU A 140 -8.26 -5.73 10.72
C LEU A 140 -9.31 -5.97 9.63
N ASP A 141 -10.53 -6.37 9.97
CA ASP A 141 -11.62 -6.51 9.01
C ASP A 141 -11.92 -5.16 8.32
N ARG A 142 -11.96 -4.07 9.09
CA ARG A 142 -12.10 -2.70 8.56
C ARG A 142 -10.95 -2.32 7.61
N LEU A 143 -9.71 -2.65 7.97
CA LEU A 143 -8.52 -2.35 7.15
C LEU A 143 -8.48 -3.17 5.85
N ILE A 144 -8.95 -4.42 5.88
CA ILE A 144 -9.10 -5.28 4.70
C ILE A 144 -10.10 -4.66 3.71
N ASP A 145 -11.28 -4.26 4.19
CA ASP A 145 -12.31 -3.62 3.38
C ASP A 145 -11.84 -2.28 2.81
N GLN A 146 -11.14 -1.49 3.63
CA GLN A 146 -10.53 -0.23 3.19
C GLN A 146 -9.51 -0.46 2.08
N ALA A 147 -8.60 -1.43 2.25
CA ALA A 147 -7.61 -1.76 1.23
C ALA A 147 -8.26 -2.29 -0.07
N HIS A 148 -9.39 -2.99 0.03
CA HIS A 148 -10.15 -3.40 -1.14
C HIS A 148 -10.69 -2.21 -1.95
N ARG A 149 -11.35 -1.24 -1.29
CA ARG A 149 -11.86 -0.03 -1.94
C ARG A 149 -10.74 0.81 -2.57
N GLN A 150 -9.61 0.96 -1.88
CA GLN A 150 -8.44 1.65 -2.42
C GLN A 150 -7.90 0.95 -3.67
N TYR A 151 -7.85 -0.38 -3.67
CA TYR A 151 -7.38 -1.16 -4.80
C TYR A 151 -8.28 -0.98 -6.02
N GLU A 152 -9.60 -0.98 -5.83
CA GLU A 152 -10.57 -0.73 -6.91
C GLU A 152 -10.35 0.65 -7.51
N TRP A 153 -10.35 1.69 -6.67
CA TRP A 153 -10.14 3.06 -7.13
C TRP A 153 -8.80 3.25 -7.86
N LEU A 154 -7.69 2.73 -7.32
CA LEU A 154 -6.38 2.82 -7.97
C LEU A 154 -6.35 2.09 -9.31
N THR A 155 -7.06 0.97 -9.43
CA THR A 155 -7.14 0.21 -10.68
C THR A 155 -7.96 0.97 -11.72
N ASP A 156 -9.04 1.64 -11.32
CA ASP A 156 -9.85 2.47 -12.21
C ASP A 156 -9.08 3.71 -12.66
N ALA A 157 -8.44 4.44 -11.74
CA ALA A 157 -7.57 5.56 -12.06
C ALA A 157 -6.43 5.16 -13.02
N ARG A 158 -5.82 3.99 -12.81
CA ARG A 158 -4.80 3.43 -13.73
C ARG A 158 -5.38 3.18 -15.13
N ARG A 159 -6.59 2.65 -15.25
CA ARG A 159 -7.26 2.42 -16.56
C ARG A 159 -7.55 3.73 -17.27
N ASP A 160 -8.01 4.74 -16.53
CA ASP A 160 -8.21 6.10 -17.03
C ASP A 160 -6.92 6.70 -17.59
N VAL A 161 -5.82 6.61 -16.84
CA VAL A 161 -4.52 7.10 -17.28
C VAL A 161 -4.01 6.32 -18.50
N ALA A 162 -4.23 5.00 -18.55
CA ALA A 162 -3.89 4.18 -19.71
C ALA A 162 -4.66 4.62 -20.97
N ALA A 163 -5.98 4.83 -20.85
CA ALA A 163 -6.81 5.29 -21.96
C ALA A 163 -6.40 6.69 -22.44
N ALA A 164 -6.07 7.60 -21.52
CA ALA A 164 -5.55 8.93 -21.87
C ALA A 164 -4.18 8.87 -22.55
N THR A 165 -3.34 7.88 -22.22
CA THR A 165 -1.97 7.75 -22.74
C THR A 165 -1.92 7.03 -24.09
N PHE A 166 -2.74 5.99 -24.27
CA PHE A 166 -2.66 5.09 -25.44
C PHE A 166 -3.93 5.07 -26.30
N GLY A 167 -4.99 5.78 -25.89
CA GLY A 167 -6.31 5.67 -26.49
C GLY A 167 -7.11 4.47 -25.98
N GLY A 168 -8.32 4.29 -26.53
CA GLY A 168 -9.26 3.25 -26.11
C GLY A 168 -10.24 3.70 -25.02
N ARG A 169 -10.98 2.74 -24.43
CA ARG A 169 -11.98 2.98 -23.38
C ARG A 169 -11.62 2.20 -22.12
N PRO A 170 -11.57 2.83 -20.92
CA PRO A 170 -11.27 2.14 -19.65
C PRO A 170 -12.13 0.88 -19.41
N ALA A 171 -13.42 0.97 -19.73
CA ALA A 171 -14.40 -0.11 -19.59
C ALA A 171 -14.08 -1.38 -20.41
N ALA A 172 -13.20 -1.31 -21.41
CA ALA A 172 -12.78 -2.51 -22.15
C ALA A 172 -12.02 -3.53 -21.28
N ALA A 173 -11.49 -3.09 -20.12
CA ALA A 173 -10.79 -3.93 -19.16
C ALA A 173 -11.62 -4.22 -17.89
N GLU A 174 -12.86 -3.77 -17.83
CA GLU A 174 -13.81 -4.16 -16.79
C GLU A 174 -14.38 -5.52 -17.19
N ARG A 175 -14.26 -6.52 -16.31
CA ARG A 175 -15.00 -7.77 -16.52
C ARG A 175 -16.48 -7.44 -16.27
N THR A 176 -17.31 -7.56 -17.30
CA THR A 176 -18.76 -7.70 -17.11
C THR A 176 -18.97 -8.84 -16.10
N GLY A 177 -19.67 -8.55 -15.00
CA GLY A 177 -19.67 -9.35 -13.76
C GLY A 177 -19.56 -10.86 -13.92
N GLY A 178 -18.54 -11.44 -13.26
CA GLY A 178 -18.48 -12.88 -13.01
C GLY A 178 -19.14 -13.16 -11.66
N HIS A 179 -20.13 -14.04 -11.68
CA HIS A 179 -20.92 -14.53 -10.54
C HIS A 179 -20.07 -15.02 -9.37
#